data_AF-A0A1X2BMY8-F1
#
_entry.id   AF-A0A1X2BMY8-F1
#
_cell.length_a   1.000
_cell.length_b   1.000
_cell.length_c   1.000
_cell.angle_alpha   90.00
_cell.angle_beta   90.00
_cell.angle_gamma   90.00
#
_symmetry.space_group_name_H-M   'P 1'
#
loop_
_entity.id
_entity.type
_entity.pdbx_description
1 polymer ?
#
loop_
_entity_poly.entity_id
_entity_poly.type
_entity_poly.pdbx_seq_one_letter_code
_entity_poly.pdbx_strand_id
1 'polypeptide(L)' 'MATRNITLSMPDELVRRAKILAAQRDTSVSGLVARLLEQLVGDVRDYDDVAVEERRLMKEGIGLRVGEITWSRDEVHER' A
#
# COMPACT_ATOMS: atom_id res chain seq x y z
N MET A 1 5.62 0.22 -19.62
CA MET A 1 4.84 1.40 -19.15
C MET A 1 5.49 2.66 -19.70
N ALA A 2 4.71 3.68 -20.05
CA ALA A 2 5.26 4.95 -20.52
C ALA A 2 5.83 5.77 -19.33
N THR A 3 7.05 6.26 -19.45
CA THR A 3 7.69 7.12 -18.43
C THR A 3 7.46 8.59 -18.75
N ARG A 4 7.21 9.41 -17.73
CA ARG A 4 7.13 10.88 -17.84
C ARG A 4 8.19 11.53 -16.97
N ASN A 5 8.87 12.53 -17.51
CA ASN A 5 9.89 13.29 -16.79
C ASN A 5 9.22 14.33 -15.89
N ILE A 6 9.74 14.48 -14.67
CA ILE A 6 9.31 15.47 -13.69
C ILE A 6 10.55 16.23 -13.22
N THR A 7 10.48 17.57 -13.23
CA THR A 7 11.52 18.44 -12.67
C THR A 7 11.13 18.85 -11.27
N LEU A 8 12.02 18.65 -10.30
CA LEU A 8 11.79 18.97 -8.89
C LEU A 8 12.85 19.99 -8.42
N SER A 9 12.39 21.03 -7.73
CA SER A 9 13.26 21.96 -7.03
C SER A 9 13.42 21.51 -5.59
N MET A 10 14.66 21.37 -5.12
CA MET A 10 14.98 20.86 -3.79
C MET A 10 16.18 21.61 -3.21
N PRO A 11 16.33 21.70 -1.87
CA PRO A 11 17.52 22.29 -1.27
C PRO A 11 18.80 21.57 -1.70
N ASP A 12 19.86 22.31 -2.01
CA ASP A 12 21.14 21.77 -2.49
C ASP A 12 21.73 20.69 -1.57
N GLU A 13 21.62 20.91 -0.26
CA GLU A 13 22.11 19.95 0.74
C GLU A 13 21.35 18.61 0.69
N LEU A 14 20.05 18.66 0.40
CA LEU A 14 19.22 17.47 0.26
C LEU A 14 19.60 16.71 -1.02
N VAL A 15 19.82 17.43 -2.13
CA VAL A 15 20.29 16.83 -3.38
C VAL A 15 21.65 16.14 -3.18
N ARG A 16 22.57 16.77 -2.45
CA ARG A 16 23.89 16.18 -2.13
C ARG A 16 23.74 14.87 -1.35
N ARG A 17 22.95 14.88 -0.29
CA ARG A 17 22.70 13.67 0.54
C ARG A 17 22.01 12.57 -0.26
N ALA A 18 21.03 12.93 -1.08
CA ALA A 18 20.32 11.98 -1.94
C ALA A 18 21.26 11.30 -2.95
N LYS A 19 22.20 12.04 -3.55
CA LYS A 19 23.22 11.47 -4.45
C LYS A 19 24.11 10.45 -3.75
N ILE A 20 24.58 10.75 -2.54
CA ILE A 20 25.40 9.82 -1.74
C ILE A 20 24.60 8.55 -1.43
N LEU A 21 23.35 8.70 -0.97
CA LEU A 21 22.49 7.56 -0.67
C LEU A 21 22.19 6.71 -1.91
N ALA A 22 21.95 7.36 -3.04
CA ALA A 22 21.69 6.68 -4.31
C ALA A 22 22.90 5.83 -4.74
N ALA A 23 24.11 6.40 -4.65
CA ALA A 23 25.35 5.67 -4.93
C ALA A 23 25.57 4.49 -3.97
N GLN A 24 25.29 4.66 -2.67
CA GLN A 24 25.40 3.58 -1.69
C GLN A 24 24.42 2.42 -1.94
N ARG A 25 23.32 2.66 -2.66
CA ARG A 25 22.26 1.69 -2.94
C ARG A 25 22.23 1.24 -4.40
N ASP A 26 23.30 1.51 -5.16
CA ASP A 26 23.41 1.21 -6.60
C ASP A 26 22.16 1.65 -7.40
N THR A 27 21.67 2.86 -7.12
CA THR A 27 20.48 3.44 -7.75
C THR A 27 20.70 4.91 -8.10
N SER A 28 19.73 5.54 -8.77
CA SER A 28 19.71 6.97 -9.04
C SER A 28 18.82 7.74 -8.05
N VAL A 29 18.99 9.06 -7.98
CA VAL A 29 18.09 9.94 -7.21
C VAL A 29 16.65 9.83 -7.73
N SER A 30 16.46 9.81 -9.05
CA SER A 30 15.15 9.59 -9.66
C SER A 30 14.57 8.23 -9.28
N GLY A 31 15.40 7.19 -9.16
CA GLY A 31 14.97 5.87 -8.68
C GLY A 31 14.54 5.88 -7.22
N LEU A 32 15.21 6.64 -6.35
CA LEU A 32 14.78 6.81 -4.96
C LEU A 32 13.43 7.52 -4.88
N VAL A 33 13.24 8.59 -5.66
CA VAL A 33 11.97 9.34 -5.71
C VAL A 33 10.85 8.47 -6.27
N ALA A 34 11.11 7.72 -7.34
CA ALA A 34 10.14 6.81 -7.94
C ALA A 34 9.67 5.75 -6.92
N ARG A 35 10.59 5.10 -6.21
CA ARG A 35 10.23 4.13 -5.17
C ARG A 35 9.42 4.74 -4.04
N LEU A 36 9.79 5.93 -3.57
CA LEU A 36 9.00 6.62 -2.53
C LEU A 36 7.58 6.92 -3.02
N LEU A 37 7.42 7.38 -4.27
CA LEU A 37 6.11 7.63 -4.86
C LEU A 37 5.33 6.33 -5.05
N GLU A 38 5.96 5.24 -5.46
CA GLU A 38 5.35 3.93 -5.56
C GLU A 38 4.85 3.42 -4.20
N GLN A 39 5.63 3.61 -3.13
CA GLN A 39 5.22 3.27 -1.77
C GLN A 39 4.03 4.12 -1.32
N LEU A 40 4.11 5.45 -1.47
CA LEU A 40 3.04 6.36 -1.06
C LEU A 40 1.74 6.12 -1.83
N VAL A 41 1.82 5.87 -3.14
CA VAL A 41 0.64 5.60 -3.98
C VAL A 41 0.18 4.16 -3.84
N GLY A 42 1.09 3.22 -3.60
CA GLY A 42 0.79 1.82 -3.28
C GLY A 42 0.01 1.69 -1.99
N ASP A 43 0.50 2.26 -0.89
CA ASP A 43 -0.16 2.21 0.41
C ASP A 43 -1.58 2.81 0.36
N VAL A 44 -1.76 3.91 -0.38
CA VAL A 44 -3.07 4.56 -0.54
C VAL A 44 -4.01 3.73 -1.42
N ARG A 45 -3.52 3.20 -2.55
CA ARG A 45 -4.34 2.35 -3.43
C ARG A 45 -4.70 1.03 -2.76
N ASP A 46 -3.75 0.36 -2.13
CA ASP A 46 -3.99 -0.90 -1.45
C ASP A 46 -5.06 -0.72 -0.37
N TYR A 47 -5.01 0.37 0.39
CA TYR A 47 -6.05 0.65 1.39
C TYR A 47 -7.40 0.99 0.76
N ASP A 48 -7.45 1.91 -0.20
CA ASP A 48 -8.71 2.37 -0.79
C ASP A 48 -9.39 1.28 -1.63
N ASP A 49 -8.61 0.51 -2.40
CA ASP A 49 -9.09 -0.59 -3.23
C ASP A 49 -9.62 -1.74 -2.35
N VAL A 50 -8.89 -2.11 -1.29
CA VAL A 50 -9.38 -3.10 -0.30
C VAL A 50 -10.64 -2.59 0.39
N ALA A 51 -10.69 -1.32 0.77
CA ALA A 51 -11.86 -0.75 1.43
C ALA A 51 -13.09 -0.69 0.49
N VAL A 52 -12.88 -0.42 -0.80
CA VAL A 52 -13.94 -0.47 -1.82
C VAL A 52 -14.44 -1.90 -2.01
N GLU A 53 -13.53 -2.87 -2.13
CA GLU A 53 -13.88 -4.28 -2.31
C GLU A 53 -14.61 -4.85 -1.08
N GLU A 54 -14.12 -4.59 0.13
CA GLU A 54 -14.80 -4.97 1.37
C GLU A 54 -16.20 -4.37 1.46
N ARG A 55 -16.37 -3.08 1.14
CA ARG A 55 -17.70 -2.45 1.10
C ARG A 55 -18.61 -3.09 0.05
N ARG A 56 -18.06 -3.53 -1.08
CA ARG A 56 -18.80 -4.24 -2.12
C ARG A 56 -19.27 -5.60 -1.60
N LEU A 57 -18.37 -6.38 -1.00
CA LEU A 57 -18.66 -7.69 -0.40
C LEU A 57 -19.69 -7.59 0.74
N MET A 58 -19.61 -6.56 1.59
CA MET A 58 -20.59 -6.30 2.64
C MET A 58 -21.98 -5.95 2.08
N LYS A 59 -22.04 -5.18 0.99
CA LYS A 59 -23.32 -4.79 0.35
C LYS A 59 -23.96 -5.93 -0.43
N GLU A 60 -23.18 -6.66 -1.22
CA GLU A 60 -23.68 -7.77 -2.02
C GLU A 60 -23.97 -9.01 -1.16
N GLY A 61 -23.26 -9.14 -0.04
CA GLY A 61 -23.29 -10.33 0.80
C GLY A 61 -22.53 -11.49 0.16
N ILE A 62 -21.72 -12.20 0.93
CA ILE A 62 -20.90 -13.32 0.45
C ILE A 62 -21.67 -14.65 0.32
N GLY A 63 -23.00 -14.59 0.14
CA GLY A 63 -23.85 -15.77 0.01
C GLY A 63 -23.88 -16.71 1.22
N LEU A 64 -23.37 -16.27 2.37
CA LEU A 64 -23.37 -17.05 3.60
C LEU A 64 -24.80 -17.22 4.11
N ARG A 65 -25.17 -18.48 4.34
CA ARG A 65 -26.39 -18.85 5.06
C ARG A 65 -26.00 -19.19 6.49
N VAL A 66 -26.46 -18.39 7.44
CA VAL A 66 -26.31 -18.68 8.87
C VAL A 66 -27.35 -19.74 9.24
N GLY A 67 -26.88 -20.94 9.57
CA GLY A 67 -27.72 -21.98 10.18
C GLY A 67 -28.02 -21.65 11.64
N GLU A 68 -28.78 -22.51 12.33
CA GLU A 68 -28.97 -22.34 13.77
C GLU A 68 -27.60 -22.33 14.49
N ILE A 69 -27.42 -21.32 15.34
CA ILE A 69 -26.24 -21.21 16.21
C ILE A 69 -26.40 -22.28 17.28
N THR A 70 -25.68 -23.39 17.10
CA THR A 70 -25.69 -24.56 18.01
C THR A 70 -24.46 -24.63 18.91
N TRP A 71 -23.48 -23.74 18.68
CA TRP A 71 -22.22 -23.66 19.41
C TRP A 71 -22.29 -22.59 20.50
N SER A 72 -21.66 -22.88 21.64
CA SER A 72 -21.42 -21.91 22.70
C SER A 72 -20.14 -21.12 22.45
N ARG A 73 -20.03 -19.94 23.08
CA ARG A 73 -18.84 -19.08 22.97
C ARG A 73 -17.57 -19.79 23.43
N ASP A 74 -17.68 -20.61 24.48
CA ASP A 74 -16.54 -21.31 25.08
C ASP A 74 -16.03 -22.42 24.14
N GLU A 75 -16.93 -23.18 23.49
CA GLU A 75 -16.58 -24.20 22.48
C GLU A 75 -15.87 -23.60 21.24
N VAL A 76 -16.14 -22.33 20.90
CA VAL A 76 -15.45 -21.64 19.78
C VAL A 76 -14.08 -21.09 20.20
N HIS A 77 -13.91 -20.76 21.48
CA HIS A 77 -12.68 -20.17 22.01
C HIS A 77 -11.65 -21.19 22.50
N GLU A 78 -12.03 -22.45 22.70
CA GLU A 78 -11.08 -23.55 22.91
C GLU A 78 -10.34 -23.88 21.60
N ARG A 79 -9.23 -23.18 21.36
CA ARG A 79 -8.19 -23.54 20.39
C ARG A 79 -6.89 -23.86 21.09
#